data_AF-A0A239I5A4-F1
#
_entry.id   AF-A0A239I5A4-F1
#
_cell.length_a   1.000
_cell.length_b   1.000
_cell.length_c   1.000
_cell.angle_alpha   90.00
_cell.angle_beta   90.00
_cell.angle_gamma   90.00
#
_symmetry.space_group_name_H-M   'P 1'
#
loop_
_entity.id
_entity.type
_entity.pdbx_description
1 polymer ?
#
loop_
_entity_poly.entity_id
_entity_poly.type
_entity_poly.pdbx_seq_one_letter_code
_entity_poly.pdbx_strand_id
1 'polypeptide(L)'
;MIMTAHLVVPKLDRSGDPSTLSKTVLTGLLRGKLGYQGVITTDSLEMAGVREKYGDAAVPVRAIGAGADQLLMPPSLPRAYGAVLRAVRAGKISERRLDESVTRILRLKQRRGLFDGTAADPAKAGAAIGTAANRAAARRVAERSITLVRNTGGLLPLKGRKVAVSGPGAARLQAALRRRGVTVVAAGAADVTVLTTQNAGAATASRIRALGPKPVVVAALGRPYDLDAAGGAKAALAAYSSGAVTVNALAGVLSGAVKPVGKLPVPAGGRPAGYGLGYP
;
A
#
# COMPACT_ATOMS: atom_id res chain seq x y z
N MET A 1 -6.09 -12.94 12.30
CA MET A 1 -6.27 -11.66 13.02
C MET A 1 -6.91 -10.70 12.04
N ILE A 2 -7.84 -9.86 12.49
CA ILE A 2 -8.45 -8.79 11.69
C ILE A 2 -8.20 -7.48 12.41
N MET A 3 -7.70 -6.49 11.67
CA MET A 3 -7.52 -5.13 12.16
C MET A 3 -8.75 -4.29 11.79
N THR A 4 -9.23 -3.50 12.74
CA THR A 4 -10.41 -2.64 12.56
C THR A 4 -9.96 -1.23 12.21
N ALA A 5 -10.63 -0.56 11.28
CA ALA A 5 -10.30 0.82 10.91
C ALA A 5 -11.14 1.84 11.68
N HIS A 6 -10.59 3.04 11.86
CA HIS A 6 -11.28 4.18 12.50
C HIS A 6 -12.21 4.91 11.52
N LEU A 7 -13.15 4.18 10.92
CA LEU A 7 -14.12 4.71 9.96
C LEU A 7 -15.51 4.79 10.58
N VAL A 8 -16.15 5.95 10.48
CA VAL A 8 -17.57 6.14 10.80
C VAL A 8 -18.39 5.66 9.61
N VAL A 9 -19.24 4.66 9.82
CA VAL A 9 -20.08 4.05 8.76
C VAL A 9 -21.54 4.08 9.19
N PRO A 10 -22.28 5.19 8.96
CA PRO A 10 -23.65 5.38 9.47
C PRO A 10 -24.66 4.31 9.03
N LYS A 11 -24.42 3.67 7.87
CA LYS A 11 -25.24 2.56 7.38
C LYS A 11 -25.10 1.27 8.22
N LEU A 12 -23.98 1.12 8.95
CA LEU A 12 -23.74 -0.03 9.83
C LEU A 12 -24.03 0.32 11.30
N ASP A 13 -23.68 1.53 11.73
CA ASP A 13 -23.95 2.01 13.08
C ASP A 13 -24.24 3.52 13.08
N ARG A 14 -25.42 3.90 13.58
CA ARG A 14 -25.89 5.30 13.62
C ARG A 14 -25.35 6.09 14.82
N SER A 15 -24.60 5.46 15.73
CA SER A 15 -24.00 6.12 16.90
C SER A 15 -23.03 7.25 16.55
N GLY A 16 -22.52 7.27 15.32
CA GLY A 16 -21.43 8.13 14.90
C GLY A 16 -20.09 7.74 15.52
N ASP A 17 -19.98 6.56 16.13
CA ASP A 17 -18.71 6.02 16.58
C ASP A 17 -17.93 5.44 15.40
N PRO A 18 -16.60 5.55 15.39
CA PRO A 18 -15.78 4.82 14.43
C PRO A 18 -15.94 3.30 14.67
N SER A 19 -15.81 2.52 13.59
CA SER A 19 -16.04 1.07 13.60
C SER A 19 -15.25 0.33 14.69
N THR A 20 -14.05 0.80 15.04
CA THR A 20 -13.23 0.29 16.15
C THR A 20 -13.89 0.37 17.53
N LEU A 21 -14.79 1.33 17.75
CA LEU A 21 -15.50 1.54 19.02
C LEU A 21 -16.96 1.08 18.97
N SER A 22 -17.41 0.59 17.82
CA SER A 22 -18.79 0.15 17.62
C SER A 22 -18.99 -1.31 18.01
N LYS A 23 -19.80 -1.55 19.05
CA LYS A 23 -20.25 -2.90 19.41
C LYS A 23 -21.09 -3.54 18.30
N THR A 24 -21.87 -2.74 17.59
CA THR A 24 -22.66 -3.17 16.43
C THR A 24 -21.77 -3.74 15.33
N VAL A 25 -20.63 -3.09 15.05
CA VAL A 25 -19.70 -3.57 14.02
C VAL A 25 -18.84 -4.72 14.54
N LEU A 26 -18.14 -4.56 15.67
CA LEU A 26 -17.16 -5.57 16.11
C LEU A 26 -17.84 -6.82 16.67
N THR A 27 -18.84 -6.67 17.53
CA THR A 27 -19.55 -7.81 18.11
C THR A 27 -20.73 -8.24 17.24
N GLY A 28 -21.61 -7.31 16.85
CA GLY A 28 -22.83 -7.66 16.11
C GLY A 28 -22.54 -8.24 14.72
N LEU A 29 -21.78 -7.51 13.91
CA LEU A 29 -21.45 -7.94 12.55
C LEU A 29 -20.29 -8.93 12.53
N LEU A 30 -19.11 -8.57 13.05
CA LEU A 30 -17.91 -9.38 12.86
C LEU A 30 -17.91 -10.67 13.70
N ARG A 31 -18.25 -10.62 14.99
CA ARG A 31 -18.38 -11.84 15.82
C ARG A 31 -19.67 -12.60 15.54
N GLY A 32 -20.80 -11.89 15.48
CA GLY A 32 -22.12 -12.49 15.30
C GLY A 32 -22.35 -12.97 13.88
N LYS A 33 -22.73 -12.06 12.98
CA LYS A 33 -23.16 -12.40 11.62
C LYS A 33 -22.08 -13.08 10.76
N LEU A 34 -20.83 -12.62 10.85
CA LEU A 34 -19.71 -13.17 10.09
C LEU A 34 -19.01 -14.33 10.82
N GLY A 35 -19.37 -14.59 12.09
CA GLY A 35 -18.85 -15.74 12.85
C GLY A 35 -17.34 -15.71 13.11
N TYR A 36 -16.64 -14.58 12.95
CA TYR A 36 -15.19 -14.54 13.10
C TYR A 36 -14.79 -14.87 14.55
N GLN A 37 -13.88 -15.85 14.74
CA GLN A 37 -13.44 -16.30 16.08
C GLN A 37 -11.98 -15.97 16.42
N GLY A 38 -11.22 -15.40 15.47
CA GLY A 38 -9.81 -15.05 15.69
C GLY A 38 -9.62 -13.74 16.48
N VAL A 39 -8.39 -13.27 16.66
CA VAL A 39 -8.10 -11.98 17.33
C VAL A 39 -8.63 -10.80 16.50
N ILE A 40 -9.34 -9.87 17.14
CA ILE A 40 -9.66 -8.53 16.63
C ILE A 40 -8.69 -7.54 17.27
N THR A 41 -7.92 -6.83 16.45
CA THR A 41 -7.05 -5.74 16.89
C THR A 41 -7.58 -4.40 16.41
N THR A 42 -7.38 -3.34 17.19
CA THR A 42 -7.60 -1.98 16.70
C THR A 42 -6.53 -1.62 15.66
N ASP A 43 -6.81 -0.66 14.78
CA ASP A 43 -5.76 0.20 14.19
C ASP A 43 -5.13 1.07 15.30
N SER A 44 -4.09 1.83 14.97
CA SER A 44 -3.33 2.61 15.94
C SER A 44 -4.22 3.60 16.69
N LEU A 45 -4.33 3.42 18.01
CA LEU A 45 -5.09 4.32 18.87
C LEU A 45 -4.44 5.68 19.05
N GLU A 46 -3.25 5.92 18.49
CA GLU A 46 -2.64 7.26 18.39
C GLU A 46 -3.36 8.16 17.37
N MET A 47 -4.01 7.56 16.36
CA MET A 47 -4.65 8.28 15.27
C MET A 47 -5.80 9.17 15.77
N ALA A 48 -5.89 10.39 15.22
CA ALA A 48 -6.91 11.36 15.60
C ALA A 48 -8.34 10.83 15.44
N GLY A 49 -8.62 10.08 14.37
CA GLY A 49 -9.97 9.61 14.00
C GLY A 49 -10.68 8.72 15.02
N VAL A 50 -9.99 8.17 16.02
CA VAL A 50 -10.62 7.43 17.14
C VAL A 50 -10.67 8.22 18.44
N ARG A 51 -9.89 9.30 18.54
CA ARG A 51 -9.68 10.08 19.78
C ARG A 51 -10.51 11.34 19.84
N GLU A 52 -10.91 11.92 18.71
CA GLU A 52 -11.62 13.21 18.68
C GLU A 52 -12.90 13.21 19.51
N LYS A 53 -13.70 12.14 19.44
CA LYS A 53 -14.95 12.02 20.19
C LYS A 53 -14.73 11.62 21.65
N TYR A 54 -13.65 10.90 21.95
CA TYR A 54 -13.39 10.29 23.25
C TYR A 54 -11.92 10.43 23.64
N GLY A 55 -11.65 10.97 24.83
CA GLY A 55 -10.28 11.08 25.33
C GLY A 55 -9.59 9.73 25.55
N ASP A 56 -8.26 9.76 25.66
CA ASP A 56 -7.36 8.59 25.67
C ASP A 56 -7.63 7.55 26.77
N ALA A 57 -8.30 7.95 27.85
CA ALA A 57 -8.69 7.02 28.91
C ALA A 57 -9.97 6.24 28.54
N ALA A 58 -10.88 6.84 27.78
CA ALA A 58 -12.16 6.24 27.43
C ALA A 58 -12.05 5.30 26.23
N VAL A 59 -11.20 5.63 25.25
CA VAL A 59 -11.02 4.86 24.00
C VAL A 59 -10.65 3.39 24.26
N PRO A 60 -9.64 3.04 25.09
CA PRO A 60 -9.30 1.65 25.41
C PRO A 60 -10.48 0.84 25.95
N VAL A 61 -11.22 1.42 26.91
CA VAL A 61 -12.37 0.78 27.56
C VAL A 61 -13.49 0.55 26.55
N ARG A 62 -13.77 1.55 25.70
CA ARG A 62 -14.78 1.46 24.64
C ARG A 62 -14.42 0.41 23.60
N ALA A 63 -13.17 0.36 23.14
CA ALA A 63 -12.72 -0.62 22.15
C ALA A 63 -12.87 -2.07 22.66
N ILE A 64 -12.47 -2.34 23.91
CA ILE A 64 -12.66 -3.68 24.53
C ILE A 64 -14.16 -4.00 24.67
N GLY A 65 -14.94 -3.03 25.15
CA GLY A 65 -16.39 -3.16 25.29
C GLY A 65 -17.12 -3.37 23.95
N ALA A 66 -16.58 -2.82 22.87
CA ALA A 66 -17.09 -3.02 21.51
C ALA A 66 -16.81 -4.44 20.98
N GLY A 67 -15.70 -5.05 21.40
CA GLY A 67 -15.32 -6.41 21.00
C GLY A 67 -13.87 -6.56 20.53
N ALA A 68 -13.05 -5.52 20.60
CA ALA A 68 -11.61 -5.66 20.35
C ALA A 68 -10.96 -6.56 21.41
N ASP A 69 -10.00 -7.38 21.00
CA ASP A 69 -9.21 -8.21 21.92
C ASP A 69 -7.83 -7.59 22.19
N GLN A 70 -7.29 -6.84 21.23
CA GLN A 70 -5.97 -6.20 21.32
C GLN A 70 -6.06 -4.72 20.94
N LEU A 71 -5.43 -3.88 21.75
CA LEU A 71 -5.32 -2.44 21.52
C LEU A 71 -3.94 -2.13 20.92
N LEU A 72 -3.91 -1.65 19.69
CA LEU A 72 -2.68 -1.30 18.99
C LEU A 72 -2.29 0.15 19.31
N MET A 73 -1.05 0.35 19.77
CA MET A 73 -0.43 1.67 19.97
C MET A 73 -1.34 2.69 20.68
N PRO A 74 -1.72 2.46 21.95
CA PRO A 74 -2.33 3.53 22.74
C PRO A 74 -1.32 4.68 22.95
N PRO A 75 -1.74 5.96 22.91
CA PRO A 75 -0.83 7.10 23.12
C PRO A 75 -0.06 7.06 24.45
N SER A 76 -0.65 6.43 25.48
CA SER A 76 0.01 6.17 26.76
C SER A 76 -0.46 4.81 27.29
N LEU A 77 0.43 3.83 27.28
CA LEU A 77 0.15 2.50 27.80
C LEU A 77 -0.23 2.50 29.29
N PRO A 78 0.49 3.21 30.20
CA PRO A 78 0.10 3.27 31.61
C PRO A 78 -1.32 3.84 31.81
N ARG A 79 -1.67 4.89 31.07
CA ARG A 79 -3.01 5.52 31.15
C ARG A 79 -4.09 4.58 30.64
N ALA A 80 -3.85 3.92 29.50
CA ALA A 80 -4.78 2.95 28.93
C ALA A 80 -4.99 1.74 29.87
N TYR A 81 -3.90 1.18 30.40
CA TYR A 81 -3.94 0.09 31.37
C TYR A 81 -4.72 0.48 32.62
N GLY A 82 -4.41 1.61 33.23
CA GLY A 82 -5.11 2.09 34.42
C GLY A 82 -6.60 2.33 34.18
N ALA A 83 -6.99 2.82 33.01
CA ALA A 83 -8.39 3.01 32.65
C ALA A 83 -9.15 1.69 32.48
N VAL A 84 -8.55 0.69 31.82
CA VAL A 84 -9.14 -0.65 31.68
C VAL A 84 -9.24 -1.35 33.04
N LEU A 85 -8.18 -1.31 33.86
CA LEU A 85 -8.20 -1.90 35.20
C LEU A 85 -9.31 -1.31 36.07
N ARG A 86 -9.47 0.02 36.07
CA ARG A 86 -10.58 0.68 36.78
C ARG A 86 -11.95 0.25 36.24
N ALA A 87 -12.09 0.15 34.91
CA ALA A 87 -13.34 -0.28 34.29
C ALA A 87 -13.70 -1.72 34.64
N VAL A 88 -12.71 -2.61 34.80
CA VAL A 88 -12.92 -3.99 35.23
C VAL A 88 -13.33 -4.05 36.70
N ARG A 89 -12.58 -3.38 37.59
CA ARG A 89 -12.90 -3.31 39.04
C ARG A 89 -14.28 -2.71 39.30
N ALA A 90 -14.72 -1.77 38.48
CA ALA A 90 -16.05 -1.17 38.54
C ALA A 90 -17.15 -2.01 37.85
N GLY A 91 -16.85 -3.19 37.32
CA GLY A 91 -17.81 -4.08 36.65
C GLY A 91 -18.25 -3.65 35.24
N LYS A 92 -17.70 -2.54 34.71
CA LYS A 92 -18.03 -2.04 33.35
C LYS A 92 -17.50 -2.97 32.25
N ILE A 93 -16.38 -3.65 32.51
CA ILE A 93 -15.88 -4.76 31.69
C ILE A 93 -15.84 -5.99 32.59
N SER A 94 -16.56 -7.05 32.23
CA SER A 94 -16.50 -8.31 32.99
C SER A 94 -15.16 -9.02 32.79
N GLU A 95 -14.69 -9.74 33.81
CA GLU A 95 -13.51 -10.61 33.70
C GLU A 95 -13.67 -11.63 32.58
N ARG A 96 -14.86 -12.26 32.48
CA ARG A 96 -15.22 -13.16 31.37
C ARG A 96 -14.95 -12.54 29.99
N ARG A 97 -15.25 -11.25 29.80
CA ARG A 97 -14.98 -10.58 28.51
C ARG A 97 -13.48 -10.47 28.25
N LEU A 98 -12.66 -10.21 29.27
CA LEU A 98 -11.20 -10.21 29.13
C LEU A 98 -10.67 -11.62 28.87
N ASP A 99 -11.17 -12.63 29.58
CA ASP A 99 -10.75 -14.03 29.41
C ASP A 99 -11.01 -14.52 27.99
N GLU A 100 -12.15 -14.17 27.40
CA GLU A 100 -12.43 -14.46 25.99
C GLU A 100 -11.37 -13.84 25.06
N SER A 101 -10.98 -12.59 25.29
CA SER A 101 -9.95 -11.90 24.50
C SER A 101 -8.58 -12.55 24.66
N VAL A 102 -8.16 -12.74 25.92
CA VAL A 102 -6.86 -13.31 26.27
C VAL A 102 -6.75 -14.75 25.75
N THR A 103 -7.82 -15.54 25.87
CA THR A 103 -7.89 -16.90 25.30
C THR A 103 -7.67 -16.89 23.79
N ARG A 104 -8.28 -15.96 23.05
CA ARG A 104 -8.05 -15.85 21.58
C ARG A 104 -6.60 -15.48 21.27
N ILE A 105 -6.00 -14.59 22.06
CA ILE A 105 -4.59 -14.18 21.92
C ILE A 105 -3.67 -15.35 22.21
N LEU A 106 -3.85 -16.04 23.34
CA LEU A 106 -3.03 -17.20 23.73
C LEU A 106 -3.16 -18.35 22.73
N ARG A 107 -4.39 -18.66 22.26
CA ARG A 107 -4.59 -19.64 21.17
C ARG A 107 -3.89 -19.23 19.88
N LEU A 108 -3.86 -17.94 19.55
CA LEU A 108 -3.10 -17.45 18.38
C LEU A 108 -1.58 -17.62 18.60
N LYS A 109 -1.05 -17.28 19.77
CA LYS A 109 0.36 -17.47 20.13
C LYS A 109 0.75 -18.95 20.04
N GLN A 110 -0.05 -19.84 20.61
CA GLN A 110 0.15 -21.29 20.56
C GLN A 110 0.11 -21.83 19.12
N ARG A 111 -0.89 -21.45 18.30
CA ARG A 111 -0.93 -21.87 16.89
C ARG A 111 0.24 -21.36 16.04
N ARG A 112 0.96 -20.34 16.50
CA ARG A 112 2.16 -19.81 15.85
C ARG A 112 3.45 -20.37 16.45
N GLY A 113 3.34 -21.35 17.36
CA GLY A 113 4.47 -22.01 18.02
C GLY A 113 5.22 -21.11 18.99
N LEU A 114 4.67 -19.96 19.42
CA LEU A 114 5.39 -18.98 20.24
C LEU A 114 5.74 -19.46 21.66
N PHE A 115 5.30 -20.67 22.04
CA PHE A 115 5.66 -21.33 23.29
C PHE A 115 6.71 -22.44 23.11
N ASP A 116 7.11 -22.74 21.86
CA ASP A 116 8.00 -23.86 21.51
C ASP A 116 9.46 -23.40 21.31
N GLY A 117 9.91 -22.39 22.07
CA GLY A 117 11.30 -21.89 22.00
C GLY A 117 11.60 -21.00 20.79
N THR A 118 10.78 -19.97 20.54
CA THR A 118 10.88 -19.10 19.34
C THR A 118 11.89 -17.96 19.44
N ALA A 119 12.93 -18.09 20.25
CA ALA A 119 13.99 -17.10 20.29
C ALA A 119 14.70 -17.07 18.93
N ALA A 120 14.61 -15.94 18.23
CA ALA A 120 15.33 -15.74 16.98
C ALA A 120 16.79 -15.38 17.31
N ASP A 121 17.73 -16.04 16.63
CA ASP A 121 19.14 -15.67 16.66
C ASP A 121 19.39 -14.52 15.66
N PRO A 122 19.69 -13.29 16.11
CA PRO A 122 19.91 -12.16 15.22
C PRO A 122 21.07 -12.39 14.25
N ALA A 123 22.09 -13.19 14.64
CA ALA A 123 23.23 -13.49 13.78
C ALA A 123 22.82 -14.28 12.53
N LYS A 124 21.73 -15.06 12.60
CA LYS A 124 21.20 -15.82 11.45
C LYS A 124 20.27 -14.99 10.56
N ALA A 125 19.84 -13.80 10.98
CA ALA A 125 18.89 -13.00 10.23
C ALA A 125 19.37 -12.65 8.82
N GLY A 126 20.67 -12.36 8.66
CA GLY A 126 21.26 -12.04 7.35
C GLY A 126 21.18 -13.18 6.33
N ALA A 127 21.13 -14.44 6.78
CA ALA A 127 20.97 -15.60 5.90
C ALA A 127 19.53 -15.78 5.40
N ALA A 128 18.54 -15.21 6.08
CA ALA A 128 17.12 -15.35 5.74
C ALA A 128 16.50 -14.08 5.13
N ILE A 129 16.95 -12.89 5.56
CA ILE A 129 16.40 -11.60 5.15
C ILE A 129 17.20 -11.05 3.97
N GLY A 130 16.47 -10.56 2.96
CA GLY A 130 17.11 -9.91 1.81
C GLY A 130 18.01 -10.82 0.96
N THR A 131 17.85 -12.15 1.01
CA THR A 131 18.62 -13.09 0.18
C THR A 131 18.50 -12.83 -1.33
N ALA A 132 19.38 -13.45 -2.13
CA ALA A 132 19.27 -13.40 -3.58
C ALA A 132 17.91 -13.91 -4.08
N ALA A 133 17.36 -14.96 -3.46
CA ALA A 133 16.03 -15.49 -3.76
C ALA A 133 14.91 -14.47 -3.45
N ASN A 134 14.95 -13.80 -2.29
CA ASN A 134 13.99 -12.76 -1.92
C ASN A 134 14.02 -11.59 -2.92
N ARG A 135 15.23 -11.12 -3.29
CA ARG A 135 15.40 -10.05 -4.28
C ARG A 135 14.94 -10.47 -5.67
N ALA A 136 15.16 -11.72 -6.06
CA ALA A 136 14.68 -12.26 -7.32
C ALA A 136 13.14 -12.36 -7.36
N ALA A 137 12.51 -12.80 -6.26
CA ALA A 137 11.05 -12.82 -6.13
C ALA A 137 10.46 -11.40 -6.22
N ALA A 138 11.02 -10.45 -5.47
CA ALA A 138 10.59 -9.04 -5.51
C ALA A 138 10.72 -8.45 -6.91
N ARG A 139 11.84 -8.72 -7.61
CA ARG A 139 12.04 -8.31 -9.00
C ARG A 139 10.98 -8.90 -9.93
N ARG A 140 10.72 -10.22 -9.86
CA ARG A 140 9.70 -10.88 -10.69
C ARG A 140 8.31 -10.29 -10.47
N VAL A 141 7.94 -10.02 -9.22
CA VAL A 141 6.66 -9.39 -8.88
C VAL A 141 6.58 -7.99 -9.50
N ALA A 142 7.62 -7.17 -9.31
CA ALA A 142 7.66 -5.81 -9.84
C ALA A 142 7.63 -5.77 -11.38
N GLU A 143 8.38 -6.64 -12.05
CA GLU A 143 8.40 -6.76 -13.52
C GLU A 143 7.03 -7.16 -14.07
N ARG A 144 6.38 -8.16 -13.44
CA ARG A 144 5.06 -8.63 -13.86
C ARG A 144 3.92 -7.70 -13.45
N SER A 145 4.16 -6.75 -12.54
CA SER A 145 3.16 -5.77 -12.13
C SER A 145 3.14 -4.53 -13.03
N ILE A 146 4.19 -4.23 -13.82
CA ILE A 146 4.16 -3.04 -14.69
C ILE A 146 3.07 -3.22 -15.76
N THR A 147 2.14 -2.26 -15.80
CA THR A 147 0.97 -2.30 -16.69
C THR A 147 1.07 -1.20 -17.73
N LEU A 148 1.25 -1.59 -19.00
CA LEU A 148 1.21 -0.68 -20.14
C LEU A 148 -0.24 -0.50 -20.61
N VAL A 149 -0.72 0.75 -20.64
CA VAL A 149 -2.13 1.04 -21.02
C VAL A 149 -2.25 1.73 -22.37
N ARG A 150 -1.14 2.29 -22.88
CA ARG A 150 -1.08 2.96 -24.19
C ARG A 150 0.32 2.86 -24.77
N ASN A 151 0.42 2.55 -26.07
CA ASN A 151 1.68 2.57 -26.82
C ASN A 151 1.42 2.92 -28.30
N THR A 152 1.05 4.17 -28.56
CA THR A 152 0.70 4.64 -29.90
C THR A 152 1.93 4.70 -30.81
N GLY A 153 1.82 4.12 -32.01
CA GLY A 153 2.90 4.13 -33.01
C GLY A 153 4.12 3.29 -32.64
N GLY A 154 3.99 2.36 -31.69
CA GLY A 154 5.09 1.48 -31.29
C GLY A 154 6.28 2.21 -30.66
N LEU A 155 6.02 3.28 -29.88
CA LEU A 155 7.06 4.09 -29.26
C LEU A 155 7.96 3.29 -28.29
N LEU A 156 7.37 2.37 -27.52
CA LEU A 156 8.12 1.44 -26.68
C LEU A 156 8.42 0.14 -27.45
N PRO A 157 9.62 -0.46 -27.28
CA PRO A 157 10.68 -0.07 -26.33
C PRO A 157 11.58 1.10 -26.78
N LEU A 158 12.27 1.73 -25.83
CA LEU A 158 13.07 2.95 -26.03
C LEU A 158 14.53 2.72 -26.44
N LYS A 159 14.99 1.47 -26.56
CA LYS A 159 16.37 1.18 -27.00
C LYS A 159 16.61 1.76 -28.40
N GLY A 160 17.78 2.37 -28.62
CA GLY A 160 18.13 3.05 -29.86
C GLY A 160 17.66 4.52 -29.97
N ARG A 161 16.95 5.06 -28.98
CA ARG A 161 16.53 6.48 -28.92
C ARG A 161 17.33 7.25 -27.88
N LYS A 162 17.44 8.57 -28.06
CA LYS A 162 17.92 9.50 -27.03
C LYS A 162 16.77 9.84 -26.08
N VAL A 163 16.89 9.46 -24.82
CA VAL A 163 15.81 9.56 -23.83
C VAL A 163 16.15 10.62 -22.78
N ALA A 164 15.23 11.55 -22.55
CA ALA A 164 15.24 12.37 -21.34
C ALA A 164 14.29 11.77 -20.30
N VAL A 165 14.56 12.00 -19.02
CA VAL A 165 13.69 11.58 -17.92
C VAL A 165 13.48 12.74 -16.98
N SER A 166 12.22 13.03 -16.63
CA SER A 166 11.84 14.09 -15.71
C SER A 166 10.80 13.59 -14.69
N GLY A 167 10.64 14.31 -13.59
CA GLY A 167 9.67 13.98 -12.53
C GLY A 167 10.26 13.21 -11.33
N PRO A 168 9.41 12.80 -10.36
CA PRO A 168 9.84 12.10 -9.16
C PRO A 168 10.59 10.80 -9.48
N GLY A 169 11.74 10.58 -8.83
CA GLY A 169 12.55 9.38 -9.05
C GLY A 169 13.31 9.35 -10.38
N ALA A 170 13.33 10.46 -11.15
CA ALA A 170 14.00 10.53 -12.45
C ALA A 170 15.46 10.06 -12.39
N ALA A 171 16.27 10.56 -11.44
CA ALA A 171 17.68 10.18 -11.32
C ALA A 171 17.88 8.65 -11.19
N ARG A 172 17.01 7.98 -10.41
CA ARG A 172 17.05 6.52 -10.25
C ARG A 172 16.68 5.80 -11.54
N LEU A 173 15.65 6.27 -12.24
CA LEU A 173 15.23 5.71 -13.52
C LEU A 173 16.29 5.92 -14.60
N GLN A 174 16.90 7.10 -14.68
CA GLN A 174 18.01 7.41 -15.58
C GLN A 174 19.17 6.43 -15.38
N ALA A 175 19.61 6.22 -14.13
CA ALA A 175 20.66 5.26 -13.82
C ALA A 175 20.28 3.82 -14.21
N ALA A 176 19.02 3.43 -13.97
CA ALA A 176 18.52 2.09 -14.31
C ALA A 176 18.40 1.84 -15.82
N LEU A 177 18.05 2.88 -16.59
CA LEU A 177 17.99 2.88 -18.06
C LEU A 177 19.39 2.82 -18.68
N ARG A 178 20.35 3.61 -18.16
CA ARG A 178 21.75 3.57 -18.62
C ARG A 178 22.38 2.19 -18.44
N ARG A 179 22.18 1.54 -17.29
CA ARG A 179 22.61 0.14 -17.05
C ARG A 179 22.02 -0.88 -18.03
N ARG A 180 20.95 -0.51 -18.75
CA ARG A 180 20.27 -1.34 -19.76
C ARG A 180 20.58 -0.91 -21.19
N GLY A 181 21.58 -0.04 -21.38
CA GLY A 181 22.02 0.41 -22.70
C GLY A 181 21.07 1.40 -23.38
N VAL A 182 20.22 2.10 -22.62
CA VAL A 182 19.42 3.21 -23.15
C VAL A 182 20.23 4.50 -23.08
N THR A 183 20.28 5.23 -24.18
CA THR A 183 21.00 6.51 -24.30
C THR A 183 20.23 7.62 -23.58
N VAL A 184 20.59 7.90 -22.33
CA VAL A 184 19.92 8.94 -21.51
C VAL A 184 20.67 10.27 -21.60
N VAL A 185 20.00 11.30 -22.12
CA VAL A 185 20.55 12.63 -22.40
C VAL A 185 19.73 13.76 -21.75
N ALA A 186 20.24 14.99 -21.82
CA ALA A 186 19.49 16.18 -21.43
C ALA A 186 18.27 16.42 -22.34
N ALA A 187 17.23 17.09 -21.81
CA ALA A 187 15.94 17.28 -22.49
C ALA A 187 16.05 17.92 -23.89
N GLY A 188 16.96 18.89 -24.07
CA GLY A 188 17.18 19.54 -25.37
C GLY A 188 17.60 18.56 -26.47
N ALA A 189 18.40 17.54 -26.14
CA ALA A 189 18.98 16.59 -27.09
C ALA A 189 18.19 15.27 -27.21
N ALA A 190 17.11 15.08 -26.44
CA ALA A 190 16.33 13.85 -26.44
C ALA A 190 15.33 13.80 -27.61
N ASP A 191 15.06 12.59 -28.10
CA ASP A 191 14.00 12.29 -29.07
C ASP A 191 12.65 12.06 -28.37
N VAL A 192 12.70 11.61 -27.11
CA VAL A 192 11.54 11.23 -26.30
C VAL A 192 11.80 11.54 -24.83
N THR A 193 10.77 12.01 -24.13
CA THR A 193 10.84 12.25 -22.68
C THR A 193 9.99 11.25 -21.91
N VAL A 194 10.57 10.57 -20.92
CA VAL A 194 9.84 9.81 -19.91
C VAL A 194 9.52 10.74 -18.75
N LEU A 195 8.24 11.08 -18.57
CA LEU A 195 7.72 11.80 -17.43
C LEU A 195 7.26 10.80 -16.37
N THR A 196 7.98 10.70 -15.26
CA THR A 196 7.48 9.99 -14.08
C THR A 196 6.53 10.88 -13.28
N THR A 197 5.48 10.28 -12.73
CA THR A 197 4.52 10.97 -11.85
C THR A 197 4.31 10.20 -10.56
N GLN A 198 3.86 10.87 -9.52
CA GLN A 198 3.49 10.22 -8.26
C GLN A 198 2.31 10.96 -7.65
N ASN A 199 1.11 10.42 -7.87
CA ASN A 199 -0.15 10.98 -7.37
C ASN A 199 -0.37 12.44 -7.80
N ALA A 200 0.04 12.79 -9.04
CA ALA A 200 -0.06 14.14 -9.57
C ALA A 200 -1.49 14.50 -10.03
N GLY A 201 -2.35 13.50 -10.29
CA GLY A 201 -3.72 13.72 -10.77
C GLY A 201 -3.76 14.61 -12.01
N ALA A 202 -4.63 15.62 -11.99
CA ALA A 202 -4.82 16.56 -13.10
C ALA A 202 -3.55 17.36 -13.48
N ALA A 203 -2.61 17.55 -12.54
CA ALA A 203 -1.34 18.23 -12.83
C ALA A 203 -0.45 17.47 -13.82
N THR A 204 -0.74 16.19 -14.09
CA THR A 204 -0.05 15.42 -15.12
C THR A 204 -0.20 16.07 -16.50
N ALA A 205 -1.38 16.59 -16.84
CA ALA A 205 -1.63 17.16 -18.16
C ALA A 205 -0.81 18.44 -18.41
N SER A 206 -0.69 19.33 -17.42
CA SER A 206 0.13 20.54 -17.54
C SER A 206 1.62 20.21 -17.61
N ARG A 207 2.08 19.20 -16.86
CA ARG A 207 3.46 18.70 -16.94
C ARG A 207 3.80 18.15 -18.32
N ILE A 208 2.87 17.44 -18.97
CA ILE A 208 3.08 16.97 -20.36
C ILE A 208 3.21 18.16 -21.30
N ARG A 209 2.29 19.15 -21.21
CA ARG A 209 2.34 20.34 -22.08
C ARG A 209 3.64 21.13 -21.94
N ALA A 210 4.17 21.23 -20.72
CA ALA A 210 5.43 21.94 -20.46
C ALA A 210 6.67 21.26 -21.09
N LEU A 211 6.60 19.99 -21.49
CA LEU A 211 7.70 19.28 -22.15
C LEU A 211 7.79 19.57 -23.65
N GLY A 212 6.84 20.32 -24.22
CA GLY A 212 6.82 20.70 -25.62
C GLY A 212 6.34 19.57 -26.55
N PRO A 213 6.68 19.65 -27.86
CA PRO A 213 6.05 18.82 -28.89
C PRO A 213 6.63 17.40 -29.02
N LYS A 214 7.78 17.12 -28.40
CA LYS A 214 8.44 15.81 -28.52
C LYS A 214 7.57 14.70 -27.87
N PRO A 215 7.62 13.46 -28.38
CA PRO A 215 6.90 12.34 -27.78
C PRO A 215 7.15 12.19 -26.27
N VAL A 216 6.07 12.01 -25.51
CA VAL A 216 6.12 11.78 -24.07
C VAL A 216 5.64 10.36 -23.73
N VAL A 217 6.38 9.70 -22.84
CA VAL A 217 5.97 8.49 -22.12
C VAL A 217 5.63 8.89 -20.68
N VAL A 218 4.42 8.60 -20.20
CA VAL A 218 4.05 8.82 -18.79
C VAL A 218 4.18 7.53 -18.00
N ALA A 219 4.90 7.60 -16.88
CA ALA A 219 5.07 6.49 -15.95
C ALA A 219 4.56 6.86 -14.54
N ALA A 220 3.39 6.33 -14.16
CA ALA A 220 2.80 6.58 -12.85
C ALA A 220 3.42 5.67 -11.78
N LEU A 221 4.22 6.25 -10.88
CA LEU A 221 4.91 5.55 -9.79
C LEU A 221 4.05 5.40 -8.52
N GLY A 222 2.89 6.03 -8.47
CA GLY A 222 1.96 5.93 -7.34
C GLY A 222 0.64 5.31 -7.79
N ARG A 223 -0.47 5.99 -7.49
CA ARG A 223 -1.79 5.64 -7.99
C ARG A 223 -1.82 5.68 -9.53
N PRO A 224 -2.51 4.75 -10.20
CA PRO A 224 -2.58 4.71 -11.66
C PRO A 224 -3.44 5.84 -12.26
N TYR A 225 -4.16 6.61 -11.44
CA TYR A 225 -5.08 7.66 -11.90
C TYR A 225 -4.39 8.87 -12.54
N ASP A 226 -3.08 9.03 -12.35
CA ASP A 226 -2.29 10.02 -13.11
C ASP A 226 -2.42 9.78 -14.63
N LEU A 227 -2.68 8.53 -15.04
CA LEU A 227 -2.83 8.14 -16.44
C LEU A 227 -4.13 8.67 -17.06
N ASP A 228 -5.15 9.01 -16.28
CA ASP A 228 -6.39 9.63 -16.79
C ASP A 228 -6.13 11.01 -17.37
N ALA A 229 -5.13 11.73 -16.85
CA ALA A 229 -4.67 13.02 -17.34
C ALA A 229 -3.51 12.91 -18.35
N ALA A 230 -3.15 11.69 -18.80
CA ALA A 230 -2.04 11.44 -19.72
C ALA A 230 -2.46 11.47 -21.21
N GLY A 231 -3.53 12.18 -21.57
CA GLY A 231 -4.05 12.26 -22.95
C GLY A 231 -3.01 12.62 -24.01
N GLY A 232 -2.13 13.58 -23.71
CA GLY A 232 -1.06 14.04 -24.61
C GLY A 232 0.16 13.09 -24.72
N ALA A 233 0.20 12.00 -23.97
CA ALA A 233 1.31 11.05 -24.01
C ALA A 233 1.10 9.97 -25.09
N LYS A 234 2.17 9.64 -25.81
CA LYS A 234 2.18 8.57 -26.82
C LYS A 234 2.22 7.19 -26.17
N ALA A 235 2.86 7.07 -25.00
CA ALA A 235 2.79 5.87 -24.19
C ALA A 235 2.50 6.19 -22.72
N ALA A 236 1.84 5.27 -22.02
CA ALA A 236 1.41 5.44 -20.64
C ALA A 236 1.46 4.10 -19.90
N LEU A 237 2.13 4.06 -18.74
CA LEU A 237 2.26 2.86 -17.92
C LEU A 237 2.13 3.14 -16.42
N ALA A 238 1.53 2.20 -15.70
CA ALA A 238 1.44 2.19 -14.24
C ALA A 238 2.51 1.26 -13.64
N ALA A 239 3.26 1.80 -12.68
CA ALA A 239 4.28 1.07 -11.93
C ALA A 239 3.86 0.78 -10.48
N TYR A 240 2.86 1.48 -9.94
CA TYR A 240 2.25 1.27 -8.61
C TYR A 240 3.14 1.50 -7.39
N SER A 241 4.45 1.72 -7.60
CA SER A 241 5.39 2.06 -6.53
C SER A 241 6.59 2.86 -7.06
N SER A 242 7.10 3.77 -6.24
CA SER A 242 8.36 4.50 -6.47
C SER A 242 9.58 3.81 -5.84
N GLY A 243 9.37 2.62 -5.26
CA GLY A 243 10.43 1.80 -4.67
C GLY A 243 11.50 1.39 -5.68
N ALA A 244 12.73 1.18 -5.20
CA ALA A 244 13.89 0.94 -6.08
C ALA A 244 13.73 -0.31 -6.97
N VAL A 245 13.12 -1.38 -6.45
CA VAL A 245 12.85 -2.61 -7.22
C VAL A 245 11.91 -2.32 -8.39
N THR A 246 10.83 -1.59 -8.13
CA THR A 246 9.83 -1.20 -9.15
C THR A 246 10.40 -0.25 -10.19
N VAL A 247 11.19 0.75 -9.80
CA VAL A 247 11.83 1.65 -10.77
C VAL A 247 12.83 0.91 -11.66
N ASN A 248 13.55 -0.09 -11.12
CA ASN A 248 14.42 -0.95 -11.94
C ASN A 248 13.60 -1.84 -12.90
N ALA A 249 12.46 -2.38 -12.45
CA ALA A 249 11.55 -3.16 -13.30
C ALA A 249 10.95 -2.30 -14.43
N LEU A 250 10.50 -1.09 -14.11
CA LEU A 250 10.04 -0.09 -15.08
C LEU A 250 11.12 0.19 -16.14
N ALA A 251 12.38 0.36 -15.74
CA ALA A 251 13.49 0.54 -16.68
C ALA A 251 13.65 -0.67 -17.62
N GLY A 252 13.42 -1.89 -17.13
CA GLY A 252 13.42 -3.11 -17.96
C GLY A 252 12.31 -3.12 -19.01
N VAL A 253 11.11 -2.68 -18.63
CA VAL A 253 9.98 -2.54 -19.55
C VAL A 253 10.17 -1.40 -20.53
N LEU A 254 10.75 -0.28 -20.12
CA LEU A 254 11.03 0.84 -21.03
C LEU A 254 12.16 0.50 -22.02
N SER A 255 13.15 -0.30 -21.61
CA SER A 255 14.28 -0.66 -22.47
C SER A 255 14.00 -1.84 -23.42
N GLY A 256 12.90 -2.57 -23.25
CA GLY A 256 12.65 -3.81 -24.01
C GLY A 256 13.26 -5.07 -23.39
N ALA A 257 13.94 -4.97 -22.25
CA ALA A 257 14.55 -6.12 -21.59
C ALA A 257 13.51 -7.03 -20.93
N VAL A 258 12.33 -6.50 -20.62
CA VAL A 258 11.21 -7.20 -20.00
C VAL A 258 9.94 -6.82 -20.73
N LYS A 259 9.13 -7.81 -21.13
CA LYS A 259 7.82 -7.55 -21.73
C LYS A 259 6.82 -7.16 -20.64
N PRO A 260 6.03 -6.08 -20.82
CA PRO A 260 4.97 -5.75 -19.88
C PRO A 260 3.87 -6.80 -19.96
N VAL A 261 3.47 -7.32 -18.80
CA VAL A 261 2.38 -8.30 -18.67
C VAL A 261 1.35 -7.91 -17.62
N GLY A 262 1.58 -6.80 -16.90
CA GLY A 262 0.68 -6.32 -15.88
C GLY A 262 -0.68 -5.96 -16.45
N LYS A 263 -1.72 -6.16 -15.62
CA LYS A 263 -3.10 -5.79 -15.91
C LYS A 263 -3.57 -4.79 -14.86
N LEU A 264 -4.37 -3.82 -15.29
CA LEU A 264 -4.96 -2.83 -14.41
C LEU A 264 -5.82 -3.52 -13.33
N PRO A 265 -5.53 -3.36 -12.03
CA PRO A 265 -6.41 -3.88 -10.98
C PRO A 265 -7.63 -2.99 -10.73
N VAL A 266 -7.62 -1.77 -11.29
CA VAL A 266 -8.68 -0.75 -11.21
C VAL A 266 -8.77 -0.02 -12.56
N PRO A 267 -9.93 0.53 -12.94
CA PRO A 267 -10.02 1.39 -14.12
C PRO A 267 -9.08 2.59 -14.03
N ALA A 268 -8.33 2.87 -15.10
CA ALA A 268 -7.41 4.01 -15.20
C ALA A 268 -6.95 4.23 -16.65
N GLY A 269 -6.56 5.47 -16.98
CA GLY A 269 -6.11 5.85 -18.32
C GLY A 269 -7.17 5.67 -19.40
N GLY A 270 -8.45 5.75 -19.04
CA GLY A 270 -9.59 5.45 -19.92
C GLY A 270 -9.75 3.97 -20.27
N ARG A 271 -9.19 3.06 -19.46
CA ARG A 271 -9.25 1.60 -19.68
C ARG A 271 -9.87 0.90 -18.47
N PRO A 272 -10.59 -0.22 -18.68
CA PRO A 272 -11.20 -0.98 -17.59
C PRO A 272 -10.15 -1.76 -16.78
N ALA A 273 -10.55 -2.24 -15.59
CA ALA A 273 -9.79 -3.26 -14.88
C ALA A 273 -9.61 -4.51 -15.77
N GLY A 274 -8.47 -5.20 -15.61
CA GLY A 274 -8.06 -6.32 -16.46
C GLY A 274 -7.36 -5.91 -17.76
N TYR A 275 -7.38 -4.63 -18.14
CA TYR A 275 -6.69 -4.15 -19.34
C TYR A 275 -5.18 -4.04 -19.14
N GLY A 276 -4.41 -4.39 -20.18
CA GLY A 276 -2.95 -4.21 -20.21
C GLY A 276 -2.38 -4.71 -21.53
N LEU A 277 -1.53 -3.90 -22.16
CA LEU A 277 -0.89 -4.17 -23.44
C LEU A 277 0.46 -4.88 -23.25
N GLY A 278 0.81 -5.71 -24.24
CA GLY A 278 2.20 -6.06 -24.52
C GLY A 278 2.79 -5.14 -25.61
N TYR A 279 4.04 -5.39 -25.98
CA TYR A 279 4.59 -4.98 -27.27
C TYR A 279 5.47 -6.11 -27.84
N PRO A 280 5.69 -6.14 -29.18
CA PRO A 280 6.44 -7.20 -29.86
C PRO A 280 7.82 -7.47 -29.26
#